data_AF-S4RFF8-F1
#
_entry.id   AF-S4RFF8-F1
#
_cell.length_a   1.000
_cell.length_b   1.000
_cell.length_c   1.000
_cell.angle_alpha   90.00
_cell.angle_beta   90.00
_cell.angle_gamma   90.00
#
_symmetry.space_group_name_H-M   'P 1'
#
loop_
_entity.id
_entity.type
_entity.pdbx_description
1 polymer ?
#
loop_
_entity_poly.entity_id
_entity_poly.type
_entity_poly.pdbx_seq_one_letter_code
_entity_poly.pdbx_strand_id
1 'polypeptide(L)'
;MLQQILRDMFIEPELLSELNDDQKQILFFKMREEQVRRWKEREEQIEKEQKTQQKKPNSNKRGHHSKTVHWQMRSDGEVWVCVMGEDPAL
;
A
#
# COMPACT_ATOMS: atom_id res chain seq x y z
N MET A 1 20.37 -14.06 19.07
CA MET A 1 20.69 -14.24 17.64
C MET A 1 19.43 -14.18 16.77
N LEU A 2 18.51 -15.15 16.84
CA LEU A 2 17.28 -15.16 16.02
C LEU A 2 16.43 -13.88 16.17
N GLN A 3 16.27 -13.36 17.39
CA GLN A 3 15.55 -12.10 17.64
C GLN A 3 16.17 -10.89 16.91
N GLN A 4 17.50 -10.85 16.77
CA GLN A 4 18.19 -9.78 16.04
C GLN A 4 17.89 -9.86 14.54
N ILE A 5 17.95 -11.07 13.97
CA ILE A 5 17.63 -11.32 12.57
C ILE A 5 16.16 -10.99 12.28
N LEU A 6 15.22 -11.35 13.16
CA LEU A 6 13.82 -11.00 12.97
C LEU A 6 13.55 -9.50 13.11
N ARG A 7 14.33 -8.78 13.94
CA ARG A 7 14.27 -7.33 14.01
C ARG A 7 14.77 -6.69 12.71
N ASP A 8 15.95 -7.07 12.27
CA ASP A 8 16.62 -6.42 11.13
C ASP A 8 16.19 -7.01 9.77
N MET A 9 15.50 -8.15 9.80
CA MET A 9 15.10 -8.97 8.64
C MET A 9 16.26 -9.40 7.75
N PHE A 10 17.47 -9.49 8.31
CA PHE A 10 18.71 -9.79 7.61
C PHE A 10 19.57 -10.78 8.38
N ILE A 11 20.23 -11.68 7.64
CA ILE A 11 21.20 -12.65 8.14
C ILE A 11 22.39 -12.68 7.19
N GLU A 12 23.60 -12.70 7.74
CA GLU A 12 24.83 -12.82 6.97
C GLU A 12 24.90 -14.15 6.21
N PRO A 13 25.37 -14.20 4.95
CA PRO A 13 25.39 -15.43 4.15
C PRO A 13 26.23 -16.57 4.75
N GLU A 14 27.37 -16.23 5.36
CA GLU A 14 28.25 -17.21 6.03
C GLU A 14 27.50 -17.91 7.18
N LEU A 15 26.84 -17.11 8.02
CA LEU A 15 26.04 -17.59 9.14
C LEU A 15 24.79 -18.36 8.71
N LEU A 16 24.18 -17.97 7.60
CA LEU A 16 23.08 -18.73 7.01
C LEU A 16 23.55 -20.09 6.50
N SER A 17 24.77 -20.18 5.95
CA SER A 17 25.33 -21.42 5.42
C SER A 17 25.63 -22.45 6.50
N GLU A 18 26.00 -21.99 7.70
CA GLU A 18 26.28 -22.83 8.88
C GLU A 18 25.03 -23.48 9.49
N LEU A 19 23.84 -22.93 9.23
CA LEU A 19 22.58 -23.50 9.71
C LEU A 19 22.25 -24.81 8.98
N ASN A 20 21.72 -25.79 9.72
CA ASN A 20 21.15 -26.98 9.12
C ASN A 20 19.80 -26.67 8.44
N ASP A 21 19.29 -27.62 7.65
CA ASP A 21 18.08 -27.40 6.84
C ASP A 21 16.83 -27.14 7.70
N ASP A 22 16.68 -27.84 8.83
CA ASP A 22 15.56 -27.63 9.76
C ASP A 22 15.59 -26.22 10.37
N GLN A 23 16.76 -25.75 10.77
CA GLN A 23 16.94 -24.41 11.31
C GLN A 23 16.68 -23.33 10.25
N LYS A 24 17.12 -23.55 9.01
CA LYS A 24 16.83 -22.66 7.89
C LYS A 24 15.33 -22.57 7.63
N GLN A 25 14.63 -23.71 7.63
CA GLN A 25 13.17 -23.74 7.48
C GLN A 25 12.49 -22.92 8.58
N ILE A 26 12.82 -23.19 9.85
CA ILE A 26 12.26 -22.45 10.99
C ILE A 26 12.53 -20.95 10.87
N LEU A 27 13.76 -20.57 10.50
CA LEU A 27 14.16 -19.18 10.31
C LEU A 27 13.31 -18.49 9.22
N PHE A 28 13.18 -19.11 8.05
CA PHE A 28 12.40 -18.54 6.94
C PHE A 28 10.92 -18.44 7.26
N PHE A 29 10.34 -19.42 7.97
CA PHE A 29 8.96 -19.32 8.45
C PHE A 29 8.78 -18.11 9.38
N LYS A 30 9.67 -17.95 10.36
CA LYS A 30 9.61 -16.83 11.32
C LYS A 30 9.81 -15.48 10.65
N MET A 31 10.74 -15.38 9.71
CA MET A 31 10.95 -14.17 8.91
C MET A 31 9.70 -13.83 8.09
N ARG A 32 9.07 -14.84 7.48
CA ARG A 32 7.85 -14.64 6.69
C ARG A 32 6.67 -14.17 7.56
N GLU A 33 6.48 -14.78 8.73
CA GLU A 33 5.48 -14.34 9.71
C GLU A 33 5.68 -12.87 10.09
N GLU A 34 6.92 -12.48 10.35
CA GLU A 34 7.28 -11.12 10.75
C GLU A 34 7.06 -10.10 9.61
N GLN A 35 7.39 -10.45 8.36
CA GLN A 35 7.05 -9.61 7.19
C GLN A 35 5.55 -9.38 7.10
N VAL A 36 4.75 -10.43 7.23
CA VAL A 36 3.29 -10.35 7.12
C VAL A 36 2.73 -9.51 8.27
N ARG A 37 3.26 -9.64 9.49
CA ARG A 37 2.88 -8.81 10.64
C ARG A 37 3.16 -7.32 10.37
N ARG A 38 4.39 -6.96 9.99
CA ARG A 38 4.77 -5.57 9.67
C ARG A 38 3.96 -4.99 8.52
N TRP A 39 3.69 -5.79 7.49
CA TRP A 39 2.87 -5.38 6.37
C TRP A 39 1.44 -5.05 6.83
N LYS A 40 0.80 -5.94 7.60
CA LYS A 40 -0.55 -5.71 8.14
C LYS A 40 -0.62 -4.46 9.03
N GLU A 41 0.38 -4.24 9.87
CA GLU A 41 0.44 -3.05 10.73
C GLU A 41 0.56 -1.76 9.92
N ARG A 42 1.38 -1.77 8.87
CA ARG A 42 1.50 -0.64 7.96
C ARG A 42 0.20 -0.39 7.21
N GLU A 43 -0.47 -1.44 6.72
CA GLU A 43 -1.78 -1.30 6.05
C GLU A 43 -2.82 -0.69 6.99
N GLU A 44 -2.87 -1.13 8.25
CA GLU A 44 -3.79 -0.57 9.25
C GLU A 44 -3.48 0.91 9.55
N GLN A 45 -2.19 1.28 9.64
CA GLN A 45 -1.77 2.67 9.80
C GLN A 45 -2.20 3.53 8.62
N ILE A 46 -1.96 3.07 7.39
CA ILE A 46 -2.37 3.75 6.17
C ILE A 46 -3.90 3.90 6.13
N GLU A 47 -4.66 2.88 6.49
CA GLU A 47 -6.12 2.93 6.54
C GLU A 47 -6.62 4.00 7.55
N LYS A 48 -6.00 4.07 8.73
CA LYS A 48 -6.31 5.10 9.75
C LYS A 48 -5.97 6.51 9.25
N GLU A 49 -4.83 6.68 8.59
CA GLU A 49 -4.41 7.95 8.00
C GLU A 49 -5.36 8.39 6.89
N GLN A 50 -5.76 7.48 5.99
CA GLN A 50 -6.74 7.77 4.93
C GLN A 50 -8.10 8.18 5.51
N LYS A 51 -8.61 7.47 6.52
CA LYS A 51 -9.85 7.86 7.22
C LYS A 51 -9.75 9.24 7.88
N THR A 52 -8.57 9.62 8.34
CA THR A 52 -8.32 10.94 8.95
C THR A 52 -8.23 12.04 7.88
N GLN A 53 -7.63 11.74 6.72
CA GLN A 53 -7.54 12.67 5.59
C GLN A 53 -8.90 12.91 4.93
N GLN A 54 -9.74 11.89 4.80
CA GLN A 54 -11.11 12.03 4.26
C GLN A 54 -12.02 12.91 5.12
N LYS A 55 -11.74 13.03 6.43
CA LYS A 55 -12.49 13.90 7.36
C LYS A 55 -12.06 15.36 7.33
N LYS A 56 -10.95 15.71 6.68
CA LYS A 56 -10.61 17.11 6.45
C LYS A 56 -11.41 17.57 5.24
N PRO A 57 -12.43 18.44 5.39
CA PRO A 57 -13.04 19.05 4.22
C PRO A 57 -11.91 19.78 3.48
N ASN A 58 -11.68 19.40 2.22
CA ASN A 58 -10.80 20.12 1.31
C ASN A 58 -11.41 21.51 1.09
N SER A 59 -11.25 22.43 2.04
CA SER A 59 -11.75 23.80 1.97
C SER A 59 -10.81 24.72 1.22
N ASN A 60 -9.63 24.25 0.80
CA ASN A 60 -8.64 25.09 0.15
C ASN A 60 -8.36 24.64 -1.28
N LYS A 61 -8.59 25.61 -2.19
CA LYS A 61 -8.28 25.65 -3.63
C LYS A 61 -9.43 25.30 -4.58
N ARG A 62 -10.55 26.03 -4.47
CA ARG A 62 -11.33 26.41 -5.66
C ARG A 62 -10.56 27.49 -6.42
N GLY A 63 -9.45 27.11 -7.02
CA GLY A 63 -8.79 27.91 -8.06
C GLY A 63 -9.56 27.72 -9.36
N HIS A 64 -9.69 28.77 -10.16
CA HIS A 64 -10.44 28.92 -11.41
C HIS A 64 -10.12 27.87 -12.52
N HIS A 65 -9.35 26.81 -12.24
CA HIS A 65 -8.87 25.81 -13.20
C HIS A 65 -8.98 24.34 -12.71
N SER A 66 -9.85 24.03 -11.74
CA SER A 66 -10.03 22.64 -11.30
C SER A 66 -10.88 21.83 -12.28
N LYS A 67 -10.32 21.53 -13.46
CA LYS A 67 -10.85 20.47 -14.35
C LYS A 67 -10.89 19.17 -13.54
N THR A 68 -12.06 18.53 -13.48
CA THR A 68 -12.26 17.31 -12.69
C THR A 68 -12.72 16.18 -13.60
N VAL A 69 -11.93 15.11 -13.64
CA VAL A 69 -12.21 13.92 -14.46
C VAL A 69 -12.94 12.90 -13.60
N HIS A 70 -14.10 12.43 -14.08
CA HIS A 70 -14.85 11.37 -13.43
C HIS A 70 -14.87 10.12 -14.31
N TRP A 71 -14.52 9.00 -13.70
CA TRP A 71 -14.60 7.69 -14.31
C TRP A 71 -15.97 7.11 -14.00
N GLN A 72 -16.73 6.82 -15.04
CA GLN A 72 -18.04 6.18 -14.89
C GLN A 72 -18.02 4.86 -15.65
N MET A 73 -18.64 3.85 -15.05
CA MET A 73 -18.77 2.54 -15.65
C MET A 73 -20.12 2.49 -16.36
N ARG A 74 -20.11 2.24 -17.67
CA ARG A 74 -21.37 2.04 -18.40
C ARG A 74 -21.92 0.66 -18.10
N SER A 75 -23.21 0.49 -18.42
CA SER A 75 -23.94 -0.77 -18.30
C SER A 75 -23.39 -1.88 -19.21
N ASP A 76 -22.61 -1.54 -20.23
CA ASP A 76 -21.92 -2.46 -21.14
C ASP A 76 -20.57 -2.96 -20.59
N GLY A 77 -20.12 -2.47 -19.42
CA GLY A 77 -18.84 -2.84 -18.82
C GLY A 77 -17.64 -2.09 -19.40
N GLU A 78 -17.83 -1.20 -20.38
CA GLU A 78 -16.77 -0.32 -20.86
C GLU A 78 -16.66 0.94 -20.00
N VAL A 79 -15.42 1.35 -19.74
CA VAL A 79 -15.11 2.56 -18.96
C VAL A 79 -15.18 3.76 -19.88
N TRP A 80 -15.96 4.76 -19.50
CA TRP A 80 -16.00 6.04 -20.22
C TRP A 80 -15.57 7.19 -19.30
N VAL A 81 -14.98 8.22 -19.91
CA VAL A 81 -14.40 9.37 -19.20
C VAL A 81 -15.25 10.59 -19.48
N CYS A 82 -15.71 11.23 -18.41
CA CYS A 82 -16.47 12.47 -18.48
C CYS A 82 -15.63 13.63 -17.92
N VAL A 83 -15.38 14.67 -18.73
CA VAL A 83 -14.66 15.88 -18.32
C VAL A 83 -15.68 16.99 -18.12
N MET A 84 -16.00 17.31 -16.86
CA MET A 84 -16.92 18.40 -16.53
C MET A 84 -16.20 19.75 -16.69
N GLY A 85 -16.74 20.64 -17.53
CA GLY A 85 -16.18 21.97 -17.82
C GLY A 85 -15.71 22.20 -19.26
N GLU A 86 -15.95 21.23 -20.16
CA GLU A 86 -15.81 21.38 -21.60
C GLU A 86 -17.21 21.28 -22.20
N ASP A 87 -17.81 22.40 -22.60
CA ASP A 87 -18.96 22.33 -23.51
C ASP A 87 -18.40 21.85 -24.86
N PRO A 88 -18.84 20.72 -25.43
CA PRO A 88 -18.58 20.44 -26.82
C PRO A 88 -19.30 21.54 -27.60
N ALA A 89 -18.53 22.52 -28.08
CA ALA A 89 -19.03 23.60 -28.89
C ALA A 89 -19.82 23.02 -30.07
N LEU A 90 -21.15 23.14 -29.98
CA LEU A 90 -22.08 23.07 -31.10
C LEU A 90 -22.64 24.47 -31.31
#